data_AF-A0A422HGS9-F1
#
_entry.id   AF-A0A422HGS9-F1
#
_cell.length_a   1.000
_cell.length_b   1.000
_cell.length_c   1.000
_cell.angle_alpha   90.00
_cell.angle_beta   90.00
_cell.angle_gamma   90.00
#
_symmetry.space_group_name_H-M   'P 1'
#
loop_
_entity.id
_entity.type
_entity.pdbx_description
1 polymer ?
#
loop_
_entity_poly.entity_id
_entity_poly.type
_entity_poly.pdbx_seq_one_letter_code
_entity_poly.pdbx_strand_id
1 'polypeptide(L)' 'MGKRQIIYSSSQVADNSELVGKEVNLETVARRLWHGRVVSVSRTELELRDARKGRHRLPINEIQNVYCDIVTDY' A
#
# COMPACT_ATOMS: atom_id res chain seq x y z
N MET A 1 -13.08 -19.99 -0.15
CA MET A 1 -12.29 -18.85 -0.67
C MET A 1 -11.03 -18.67 0.16
N GLY A 2 -9.86 -18.85 -0.44
CA GLY A 2 -8.57 -18.58 0.22
C GLY A 2 -8.16 -17.14 -0.01
N LYS A 3 -7.69 -16.45 1.03
CA LYS A 3 -7.07 -15.13 0.89
C LYS A 3 -5.58 -15.31 0.65
N ARG A 4 -5.04 -14.70 -0.41
CA ARG A 4 -3.60 -14.60 -0.64
C ARG A 4 -3.16 -13.18 -0.32
N GLN A 5 -2.16 -13.04 0.53
CA GLN A 5 -1.52 -11.75 0.76
C GLN A 5 -0.31 -11.62 -0.16
N ILE A 6 -0.24 -10.51 -0.90
CA ILE A 6 0.95 -10.11 -1.65
C ILE A 6 1.66 -9.03 -0.84
N ILE A 7 2.96 -9.20 -0.68
CA ILE A 7 3.83 -8.26 0.01
C ILE A 7 4.72 -7.59 -1.04
N TYR A 8 4.66 -6.27 -1.11
CA TYR A 8 5.51 -5.46 -1.96
C TYR A 8 6.55 -4.75 -1.11
N SER A 9 7.83 -4.87 -1.47
CA SER A 9 8.90 -4.04 -0.90
C SER A 9 8.85 -2.62 -1.45
N SER A 10 9.55 -1.67 -0.83
CA SER A 10 9.63 -0.28 -1.30
C SER A 10 9.98 -0.15 -2.78
N SER A 11 10.92 -0.95 -3.28
CA SER A 11 11.32 -0.97 -4.69
C SER A 11 10.24 -1.51 -5.63
N GLN A 12 9.39 -2.40 -5.14
CA GLN A 12 8.25 -2.95 -5.89
C GLN A 12 6.99 -2.07 -5.80
N VAL A 13 6.97 -1.10 -4.89
CA VAL A 13 5.89 -0.11 -4.77
C VAL A 13 6.13 1.05 -5.73
N ALA A 14 7.39 1.49 -5.91
CA ALA A 14 7.72 2.54 -6.86
C ALA A 14 7.20 2.20 -8.28
N ASP A 15 6.44 3.11 -8.89
CA ASP A 15 5.78 2.94 -10.20
C ASP A 15 4.78 1.78 -10.33
N ASN A 16 4.36 1.16 -9.21
CA ASN A 16 3.40 0.06 -9.26
C ASN A 16 1.95 0.55 -9.31
N SER A 17 1.46 0.76 -10.53
CA SER A 17 0.09 1.20 -10.78
C SER A 17 -0.98 0.17 -10.39
N GLU A 18 -0.64 -1.11 -10.22
CA GLU A 18 -1.61 -2.15 -9.83
C GLU A 18 -2.12 -1.98 -8.39
N LEU A 19 -1.34 -1.28 -7.56
CA LEU A 19 -1.72 -0.95 -6.19
C LEU A 19 -2.84 0.11 -6.15
N VAL A 20 -2.99 0.93 -7.19
CA VAL A 20 -3.98 2.02 -7.19
C VAL A 20 -5.39 1.44 -7.07
N GLY A 21 -6.16 1.95 -6.10
CA GLY A 21 -7.50 1.48 -5.80
C GLY A 21 -7.56 0.19 -4.97
N LYS A 22 -6.42 -0.41 -4.58
CA LYS A 22 -6.37 -1.53 -3.63
C LYS A 22 -6.38 -1.03 -2.19
N GLU A 23 -6.99 -1.83 -1.32
CA GLU A 23 -6.92 -1.65 0.12
C GLU A 23 -5.68 -2.38 0.63
N VAL A 24 -4.85 -1.67 1.39
CA VAL A 24 -3.55 -2.15 1.81
C VAL A 24 -3.26 -1.81 3.27
N ASN A 25 -2.40 -2.61 3.88
CA ASN A 25 -1.67 -2.20 5.07
C ASN A 25 -0.27 -1.80 4.63
N LEU A 26 0.23 -0.67 5.11
CA LEU A 26 1.54 -0.15 4.79
C LEU A 26 2.34 -0.04 6.09
N GLU A 27 3.49 -0.68 6.12
CA GLU A 27 4.46 -0.57 7.20
C GLU A 27 5.57 0.41 6.77
N THR A 28 5.88 1.35 7.65
CA THR A 28 6.99 2.29 7.46
C THR A 28 8.27 1.76 8.12
N VAL A 29 9.42 2.29 7.70
CA VAL A 29 10.73 2.00 8.33
C VAL A 29 10.73 2.34 9.84
N ALA A 30 9.94 3.33 10.25
CA ALA A 30 9.72 3.70 11.64
C ALA A 30 8.76 2.75 12.40
N ARG A 31 8.39 1.60 11.82
CA ARG A 31 7.44 0.61 12.36
C ARG A 31 6.05 1.17 12.67
N ARG A 32 5.63 2.22 11.96
CA ARG A 32 4.25 2.68 11.96
C ARG A 32 3.46 1.95 10.89
N LEU A 33 2.25 1.54 11.25
CA LEU A 33 1.31 0.90 10.34
C LEU A 33 0.24 1.89 9.91
N TRP A 34 -0.01 1.92 8.60
CA TRP A 34 -1.07 2.67 7.96
C TRP A 34 -2.01 1.71 7.28
N HIS A 35 -3.30 2.02 7.32
CA HIS A 35 -4.32 1.22 6.67
C HIS A 35 -5.23 2.12 5.84
N GLY A 36 -5.47 1.73 4.60
CA GLY A 36 -6.40 2.42 3.74
C GLY A 36 -6.27 2.04 2.27
N ARG A 37 -6.90 2.85 1.43
CA ARG A 37 -6.94 2.63 -0.01
C ARG A 37 -5.90 3.48 -0.72
N VAL A 38 -5.10 2.87 -1.57
CA VAL A 38 -4.11 3.59 -2.39
C VAL A 38 -4.85 4.46 -3.41
N VAL A 39 -4.55 5.75 -3.43
CA VAL A 39 -5.14 6.75 -4.33
C VAL A 39 -4.22 6.99 -5.53
N SER A 40 -2.92 7.08 -5.28
CA SER A 40 -1.91 7.25 -6.32
C SER A 40 -0.58 6.65 -5.87
N VAL A 41 0.24 6.27 -6.85
CA VAL A 41 1.60 5.78 -6.65
C VAL A 41 2.48 6.48 -7.69
N SER A 42 3.66 6.92 -7.25
CA SER A 42 4.71 7.47 -8.09
C SER A 42 6.06 6.87 -7.70
N ARG A 43 7.14 7.29 -8.34
CA ARG A 43 8.51 6.91 -7.96
C ARG A 43 8.91 7.37 -6.57
N THR A 44 8.31 8.45 -6.09
CA THR A 44 8.78 9.20 -4.90
C THR A 44 7.82 9.13 -3.73
N GLU A 45 6.53 9.01 -4.01
CA GLU A 45 5.47 9.01 -3.00
C GLU A 45 4.32 8.05 -3.35
N LEU A 46 3.64 7.60 -2.30
CA LEU A 46 2.37 6.89 -2.34
C LEU A 46 1.33 7.71 -1.56
N GLU A 47 0.17 7.98 -2.18
CA GLU A 47 -0.97 8.59 -1.50
C GLU A 47 -1.96 7.51 -1.06
N LEU A 48 -2.29 7.51 0.23
CA LEU A 48 -3.23 6.58 0.85
C LEU A 48 -4.41 7.36 1.46
N ARG A 49 -5.62 6.86 1.24
CA ARG A 49 -6.84 7.38 1.86
C ARG A 49 -7.32 6.43 2.94
N ASP A 50 -7.38 6.90 4.18
CA ASP A 50 -7.86 6.12 5.31
C ASP A 50 -9.40 6.02 5.34
N ALA A 51 -9.92 5.17 6.25
CA ALA A 51 -11.36 4.97 6.43
C ALA A 51 -12.11 6.23 6.92
N ARG A 52 -11.41 7.18 7.53
CA ARG A 52 -11.94 8.49 7.96
C ARG A 52 -11.87 9.55 6.85
N LYS A 53 -11.50 9.14 5.62
CA LYS A 53 -11.30 9.98 4.44
C LYS A 53 -10.10 10.92 4.52
N GLY A 54 -9.22 10.75 5.50
CA GLY A 54 -7.92 11.43 5.56
C GLY A 54 -7.02 10.97 4.42
N ARG A 55 -6.27 11.90 3.83
CA ARG A 55 -5.27 11.61 2.79
C ARG A 55 -3.88 11.73 3.39
N HIS A 56 -3.06 10.72 3.17
CA HIS A 56 -1.70 10.62 3.69
C HIS A 56 -0.75 10.41 2.53
N ARG A 57 0.25 11.27 2.40
CA ARG A 57 1.33 11.12 1.43
C ARG A 57 2.54 10.56 2.15
N LEU A 58 3.01 9.41 1.69
CA LEU A 58 4.10 8.67 2.28
C LEU A 58 5.24 8.59 1.26
N PRO A 59 6.43 9.10 1.58
CA PRO A 59 7.61 8.93 0.74
C PRO A 59 7.93 7.44 0.55
N ILE A 60 8.24 7.00 -0.67
CA ILE A 60 8.53 5.58 -0.96
C ILE A 60 9.73 5.06 -0.13
N ASN A 61 10.71 5.91 0.14
CA ASN A 61 11.87 5.58 0.98
C ASN A 61 11.54 5.38 2.47
N GLU A 62 10.39 5.86 2.93
CA GLU A 62 9.90 5.62 4.29
C GLU A 62 9.01 4.37 4.39
N ILE A 63 8.63 3.79 3.25
CA ILE A 63 7.85 2.55 3.20
C ILE A 63 8.80 1.37 3.34
N GLN A 64 8.49 0.47 4.26
CA GLN A 64 9.19 -0.80 4.42
C GLN A 64 8.49 -1.88 3.58
N ASN A 65 7.19 -2.09 3.81
CA ASN A 65 6.38 -3.11 3.16
C ASN A 65 4.97 -2.60 2.89
N VAL A 66 4.37 -3.06 1.79
CA VAL A 66 2.93 -2.91 1.52
C VAL A 66 2.30 -4.29 1.40
N TYR A 67 1.30 -4.54 2.24
CA TYR A 67 0.54 -5.78 2.30
C TYR A 67 -0.80 -5.55 1.59
N CYS A 68 -1.00 -6.25 0.47
CA CYS A 68 -2.23 -6.23 -0.30
C CYS A 68 -2.89 -7.61 -0.26
N ASP A 69 -4.13 -7.66 0.21
CA ASP A 69 -4.90 -8.90 0.16
C ASP A 69 -5.56 -9.06 -1.21
N ILE A 70 -5.48 -10.27 -1.76
CA ILE A 70 -6.17 -10.68 -2.99
C ILE A 70 -7.13 -11.81 -2.62
N VAL A 71 -8.40 -11.61 -2.96
CA VAL A 71 -9.41 -12.67 -2.90
C VAL A 71 -9.28 -13.47 -4.19
N THR A 72 -8.92 -14.75 -4.04
CA THR A 72 -8.92 -15.71 -5.14
C THR A 72 -10.13 -16.62 -4.99
N ASP A 73 -11.00 -16.59 -5.98
CA ASP A 73 -12.06 -17.57 -6.16
C ASP A 73 -11.42 -18.82 -6.78
N TYR A 74 -11.32 -19.89 -5.99
CA TYR A 74 -11.03 -21.23 -6.50
C TYR A 74 -12.35 -21.87 -6.93
#